data_AF-A0A328U7V0-F1
#
_entry.id   AF-A0A328U7V0-F1
#
_cell.length_a   1.000
_cell.length_b   1.000
_cell.length_c   1.000
_cell.angle_alpha   90.00
_cell.angle_beta   90.00
_cell.angle_gamma   90.00
#
_symmetry.space_group_name_H-M   'P 1'
#
loop_
_entity.id
_entity.type
_entity.pdbx_description
1 polymer ?
#
loop_
_entity_poly.entity_id
_entity_poly.type
_entity_poly.pdbx_seq_one_letter_code
_entity_poly.pdbx_strand_id
1 'polypeptide(L)'
;MKSQEVHEIYTNKIEYKKGNTLKLLVCVEGNLHDFAANGFGVEVILHNWAYMDKGKTIKPFKLLNYVLIDTDKFEAHLDVIKKSTTMDEVMLLCNDVMDILNTYDLSITKWEVHL
;
A
#
# COMPACT_ATOMS: atom_id res chain seq x y z
N MET A 1 7.49 19.69 7.29
CA MET A 1 6.67 18.57 6.81
C MET A 1 5.34 18.61 7.55
N LYS A 2 4.21 18.75 6.84
CA LYS A 2 2.90 18.49 7.47
C LYS A 2 2.80 16.98 7.67
N SER A 3 2.56 16.53 8.89
CA SER A 3 2.25 15.12 9.14
C SER A 3 0.87 14.84 8.54
N GLN A 4 0.80 14.13 7.41
CA GLN A 4 -0.48 13.61 6.91
C GLN A 4 -0.91 12.43 7.79
N GLU A 5 -2.16 12.42 8.22
CA GLU A 5 -2.71 11.27 8.96
C GLU A 5 -3.34 10.28 7.98
N VAL A 6 -3.09 8.98 8.18
CA VAL A 6 -3.64 7.91 7.31
C VAL A 6 -5.17 7.95 7.21
N HIS A 7 -5.86 8.43 8.24
CA HIS A 7 -7.32 8.52 8.25
C HIS A 7 -7.86 9.58 7.29
N GLU A 8 -7.03 10.54 6.88
CA GLU A 8 -7.36 11.52 5.84
C GLU A 8 -7.24 10.93 4.43
N ILE A 9 -6.39 9.91 4.27
CA ILE A 9 -6.07 9.27 2.99
C ILE A 9 -6.90 8.00 2.75
N TYR A 10 -7.01 7.14 3.76
CA TYR A 10 -7.78 5.90 3.74
C TYR A 10 -9.19 6.11 4.28
N THR A 11 -10.06 6.64 3.42
CA THR A 11 -11.43 7.03 3.81
C THR A 11 -12.48 5.96 3.55
N ASN A 12 -12.26 5.10 2.56
CA ASN A 12 -13.22 4.06 2.17
C ASN A 12 -12.77 2.68 2.65
N LYS A 13 -13.20 2.33 3.87
CA LYS A 13 -13.07 0.96 4.38
C LYS A 13 -13.88 0.03 3.50
N ILE A 14 -13.24 -1.00 2.98
CA ILE A 14 -13.89 -2.05 2.21
C ILE A 14 -13.96 -3.33 3.03
N GLU A 15 -15.06 -4.07 2.92
CA GLU A 15 -15.15 -5.42 3.46
C GLU A 15 -14.55 -6.41 2.47
N TYR A 16 -13.56 -7.20 2.90
CA TYR A 16 -12.91 -8.22 2.06
C TYR A 16 -12.64 -9.49 2.85
N LYS A 17 -12.49 -10.60 2.13
CA LYS A 17 -12.21 -11.93 2.66
C LYS A 17 -11.03 -12.57 1.93
N LYS A 18 -10.50 -13.65 2.53
CA LYS A 18 -9.50 -14.50 1.88
C LYS A 18 -9.96 -14.93 0.47
N GLY A 19 -9.07 -14.82 -0.50
CA GLY A 19 -9.31 -15.13 -1.91
C GLY A 19 -9.94 -13.99 -2.72
N ASN A 20 -10.23 -12.83 -2.10
CA ASN A 20 -10.50 -11.62 -2.88
C ASN A 20 -9.19 -11.07 -3.48
N THR A 21 -9.33 -10.35 -4.59
CA THR A 21 -8.26 -9.51 -5.14
C THR A 21 -8.61 -8.07 -4.83
N LEU A 22 -7.71 -7.37 -4.15
CA LEU A 22 -7.83 -5.94 -3.91
C LEU A 22 -7.13 -5.19 -5.03
N LYS A 23 -7.82 -4.25 -5.64
CA LYS A 23 -7.26 -3.31 -6.60
C LYS A 23 -6.96 -1.99 -5.90
N LEU A 24 -5.67 -1.69 -5.75
CA LEU A 24 -5.18 -0.43 -5.22
C LEU A 24 -4.95 0.57 -6.34
N LEU A 25 -5.42 1.80 -6.17
CA LEU A 25 -5.06 2.93 -7.01
C LEU A 25 -4.54 4.05 -6.11
N VAL A 26 -3.28 4.44 -6.32
CA VAL A 26 -2.59 5.37 -5.43
C VAL A 26 -1.98 6.50 -6.24
N CYS A 27 -2.21 7.73 -5.79
CA CYS A 27 -1.59 8.94 -6.33
C CYS A 27 -0.68 9.56 -5.27
N VAL A 28 0.44 10.12 -5.70
CA VAL A 28 1.41 10.80 -4.84
C VAL A 28 1.69 12.21 -5.35
N GLU A 29 2.19 13.07 -4.48
CA GLU A 29 2.89 14.29 -4.85
C GLU A 29 4.39 13.97 -4.91
N GLY A 30 4.97 14.06 -6.12
CA GLY A 30 6.39 13.75 -6.39
C GLY A 30 6.58 12.76 -7.55
N ASN A 31 7.79 12.21 -7.71
CA ASN A 31 8.18 11.36 -8.85
C ASN A 31 8.51 9.92 -8.44
N LEU A 32 7.59 9.00 -8.68
CA LEU A 32 7.73 7.56 -8.46
C LEU A 32 8.78 6.90 -9.36
N HIS A 33 9.10 7.45 -10.53
CA HIS A 33 10.16 6.87 -11.38
C HIS A 33 11.52 7.00 -10.71
N ASP A 34 11.82 8.15 -10.10
CA ASP A 34 13.08 8.37 -9.40
C ASP A 34 13.17 7.45 -8.18
N PHE A 35 12.05 7.22 -7.50
CA PHE A 35 11.97 6.27 -6.41
C PHE A 35 12.19 4.81 -6.87
N ALA A 36 11.57 4.40 -7.98
CA ALA A 36 11.73 3.07 -8.54
C ALA A 36 13.16 2.80 -9.04
N ALA A 37 13.82 3.81 -9.61
CA ALA A 37 15.18 3.70 -10.13
C ALA A 37 16.23 3.33 -9.08
N ASN A 38 15.96 3.60 -7.80
CA ASN A 38 16.85 3.28 -6.68
C ASN A 38 16.79 1.81 -6.24
N GLY A 39 16.00 0.95 -6.91
CA GLY A 39 15.87 -0.47 -6.58
C GLY A 39 14.95 -0.77 -5.38
N PHE A 40 14.33 0.27 -4.80
CA PHE A 40 13.42 0.18 -3.66
C PHE A 40 12.00 0.67 -4.00
N GLY A 41 11.58 0.52 -5.25
CA GLY A 41 10.27 0.98 -5.72
C GLY A 41 9.08 0.38 -4.96
N VAL A 42 7.91 1.03 -5.10
CA VAL A 42 6.68 0.61 -4.41
C VAL A 42 6.32 -0.84 -4.71
N GLU A 43 6.60 -1.33 -5.92
CA GLU A 43 6.44 -2.74 -6.28
C GLU A 43 7.15 -3.70 -5.28
N VAL A 44 8.41 -3.41 -4.94
CA VAL A 44 9.21 -4.23 -4.02
C VAL A 44 8.63 -4.18 -2.61
N ILE A 45 8.14 -3.02 -2.18
CA ILE A 45 7.48 -2.85 -0.89
C ILE A 45 6.23 -3.74 -0.84
N LEU A 46 5.32 -3.59 -1.82
CA LEU A 46 4.08 -4.34 -1.88
C LEU A 46 4.32 -5.85 -2.02
N HIS A 47 5.36 -6.25 -2.76
CA HIS A 47 5.74 -7.65 -2.90
C HIS A 47 6.18 -8.28 -1.58
N ASN A 48 6.94 -7.54 -0.77
CA ASN A 48 7.55 -8.04 0.46
C ASN A 48 6.77 -7.69 1.73
N TRP A 49 5.73 -6.88 1.62
CA TRP A 49 5.02 -6.36 2.78
C TRP A 49 4.48 -7.46 3.69
N ALA A 50 4.80 -7.34 4.96
CA ALA A 50 4.37 -8.19 6.05
C ALA A 50 4.45 -7.39 7.35
N TYR A 51 3.62 -7.76 8.33
CA TYR A 51 3.64 -7.17 9.67
C TYR A 51 3.89 -8.23 10.74
N MET A 52 4.27 -7.79 11.94
CA MET A 52 4.43 -8.67 13.10
C MET A 52 3.17 -8.64 13.96
N ASP A 53 2.61 -9.81 14.27
CA ASP A 53 1.54 -9.97 15.26
C ASP A 53 1.89 -11.13 16.20
N LYS A 54 1.93 -10.84 17.51
CA LYS A 54 2.29 -11.80 18.57
C LYS A 54 3.57 -12.59 18.28
N GLY A 55 4.61 -11.90 17.80
CA GLY A 55 5.92 -12.49 17.48
C GLY A 55 5.95 -13.33 16.20
N LYS A 56 4.88 -13.34 15.40
CA LYS A 56 4.83 -14.03 14.10
C LYS A 56 4.76 -13.02 12.97
N THR A 57 5.53 -13.28 11.91
CA THR A 57 5.43 -12.54 10.65
C THR A 57 4.17 -12.97 9.91
N ILE A 58 3.34 -12.00 9.54
CA ILE A 58 2.09 -12.19 8.83
C ILE A 58 2.20 -11.50 7.48
N LYS A 59 2.07 -12.27 6.40
CA LYS A 59 1.94 -11.79 5.04
C LYS A 59 0.48 -11.97 4.60
N PRO A 60 -0.37 -10.93 4.68
CA PRO A 60 -1.80 -11.06 4.36
C PRO A 60 -2.10 -10.91 2.86
N PHE A 61 -1.17 -10.30 2.12
CA PHE A 61 -1.33 -10.00 0.70
C PHE A 61 -0.23 -10.66 -0.13
N LYS A 62 -0.58 -11.07 -1.34
CA LYS A 62 0.37 -11.43 -2.39
C LYS A 62 0.17 -10.48 -3.56
N LEU A 63 1.22 -9.77 -3.95
CA LEU A 63 1.20 -8.94 -5.16
C LEU A 63 1.03 -9.84 -6.39
N LEU A 64 -0.02 -9.57 -7.17
CA LEU A 64 -0.31 -10.23 -8.44
C LEU A 64 0.17 -9.43 -9.63
N ASN A 65 -0.04 -8.11 -9.58
CA ASN A 65 0.31 -7.19 -10.65
C ASN A 65 0.63 -5.82 -10.07
N TYR A 66 1.54 -5.10 -10.74
CA TYR A 66 1.89 -3.72 -10.45
C TYR A 66 2.07 -2.98 -11.77
N VAL A 67 1.47 -1.79 -11.88
CA VAL A 67 1.61 -0.93 -13.05
C VAL A 67 1.84 0.48 -12.57
N LEU A 68 2.95 1.07 -13.00
CA LEU A 68 3.16 2.51 -12.91
C LEU A 68 2.43 3.15 -14.09
N ILE A 69 1.38 3.93 -13.80
CA ILE A 69 0.52 4.55 -14.82
C ILE A 69 1.15 5.85 -15.34
N ASP A 70 1.78 6.60 -14.43
CA ASP A 70 2.51 7.85 -14.70
C ASP A 70 3.57 8.06 -13.61
N THR A 71 4.32 9.16 -13.67
CA THR A 71 5.28 9.62 -12.67
C THR A 71 4.72 9.74 -11.26
N ASP A 72 3.42 9.99 -11.10
CA ASP A 72 2.78 10.30 -9.82
C ASP A 72 1.72 9.26 -9.40
N LYS A 73 1.55 8.18 -10.17
CA LYS A 73 0.43 7.26 -10.00
C LYS A 73 0.77 5.80 -10.30
N PHE A 74 0.34 4.91 -9.42
CA PHE A 74 0.42 3.47 -9.64
C PHE A 74 -0.90 2.74 -9.35
N GLU A 75 -1.02 1.56 -9.95
CA GLU A 75 -2.06 0.57 -9.68
C GLU A 75 -1.40 -0.74 -9.25
N ALA A 76 -1.97 -1.40 -8.24
CA ALA A 76 -1.50 -2.70 -7.78
C ALA A 76 -2.66 -3.65 -7.48
N HIS A 77 -2.49 -4.93 -7.81
CA HIS A 77 -3.48 -5.98 -7.53
C HIS A 77 -2.93 -6.91 -6.46
N LEU A 78 -3.64 -7.04 -5.35
CA LEU A 78 -3.22 -7.81 -4.18
C LEU A 78 -4.20 -8.96 -3.92
N ASP A 79 -3.74 -10.20 -4.01
CA ASP A 79 -4.52 -11.35 -3.56
C ASP A 79 -4.53 -11.44 -2.03
N VAL A 80 -5.71 -11.58 -1.43
CA VAL A 80 -5.88 -11.69 0.02
C VAL A 80 -5.63 -13.14 0.42
N ILE A 81 -4.41 -13.44 0.84
CA ILE A 81 -4.02 -14.78 1.29
C ILE A 81 -4.39 -15.05 2.75
N LYS A 82 -4.49 -14.00 3.58
CA LYS A 82 -4.90 -14.09 4.98
C LYS A 82 -5.62 -12.82 5.43
N LYS A 83 -6.65 -12.97 6.26
CA LYS A 83 -7.42 -11.87 6.88
C LYS A 83 -7.48 -12.05 8.39
N SER A 84 -7.18 -10.98 9.11
CA SER A 84 -7.34 -10.82 10.55
C SER A 84 -8.76 -10.41 10.88
N THR A 85 -9.26 -10.87 12.02
CA THR A 85 -10.57 -10.49 12.57
C THR A 85 -10.52 -9.20 13.38
N THR A 86 -9.33 -8.77 13.81
CA THR A 86 -9.16 -7.64 14.75
C THR A 86 -8.41 -6.48 14.15
N MET A 87 -7.95 -6.60 12.91
CA MET A 87 -7.03 -5.64 12.30
C MET A 87 -7.42 -5.33 10.86
N ASP A 88 -7.20 -4.08 10.47
CA ASP A 88 -7.39 -3.59 9.12
C ASP A 88 -6.04 -3.57 8.40
N GLU A 89 -5.72 -4.67 7.71
CA GLU A 89 -4.42 -4.81 7.05
C GLU A 89 -4.22 -3.84 5.90
N VAL A 90 -5.30 -3.39 5.26
CA VAL A 90 -5.22 -2.40 4.18
C VAL A 90 -4.83 -1.04 4.75
N MET A 91 -5.43 -0.65 5.88
CA MET A 91 -5.05 0.58 6.58
C MET A 91 -3.60 0.54 7.08
N LEU A 92 -3.14 -0.62 7.59
CA LEU A 92 -1.73 -0.78 7.98
C LEU A 92 -0.77 -0.71 6.80
N LEU A 93 -1.10 -1.38 5.70
CA LEU A 93 -0.32 -1.27 4.47
C LEU A 93 -0.25 0.19 3.98
N CYS A 94 -1.38 0.92 4.03
CA CYS A 94 -1.42 2.33 3.68
C CYS A 94 -0.46 3.15 4.55
N ASN A 95 -0.51 2.99 5.88
CA ASN A 95 0.42 3.62 6.81
C ASN A 95 1.89 3.36 6.45
N ASP A 96 2.25 2.07 6.31
CA ASP A 96 3.65 1.70 6.07
C ASP A 96 4.17 2.25 4.73
N VAL A 97 3.32 2.25 3.68
CA VAL A 97 3.67 2.83 2.38
C VAL A 97 3.78 4.35 2.48
N MET A 98 2.88 5.02 3.22
CA MET A 98 2.99 6.47 3.49
C MET A 98 4.30 6.80 4.20
N ASP A 99 4.64 6.08 5.26
CA ASP A 99 5.86 6.31 6.02
C ASP A 99 7.10 6.15 5.16
N ILE A 100 7.18 5.08 4.35
CA ILE A 100 8.32 4.87 3.45
C ILE A 100 8.39 6.00 2.42
N LEU A 101 7.30 6.31 1.73
CA LEU A 101 7.30 7.37 0.71
C LEU A 101 7.70 8.74 1.29
N ASN A 102 7.23 9.07 2.48
CA ASN A 102 7.58 10.31 3.18
C ASN A 102 9.08 10.41 3.48
N THR A 103 9.81 9.29 3.67
CA THR A 103 11.28 9.34 3.81
C THR A 103 12.02 9.74 2.54
N TYR A 104 11.34 9.71 1.39
CA TYR A 104 11.84 10.12 0.08
C TYR A 104 11.17 11.40 -0.45
N ASP A 105 10.58 12.20 0.44
CA ASP A 105 9.84 13.42 0.11
C ASP A 105 8.67 13.20 -0.88
N LEU A 106 8.10 11.99 -0.88
CA LEU A 106 6.88 11.64 -1.64
C LEU A 106 5.68 11.56 -0.69
N SER A 107 4.59 12.27 -0.99
CA SER A 107 3.39 12.29 -0.14
C SER A 107 2.22 11.63 -0.84
N ILE A 108 1.51 10.70 -0.20
CA ILE A 108 0.29 10.11 -0.80
C ILE A 108 -0.82 11.17 -0.77
N THR A 109 -1.43 11.43 -1.93
CA THR A 109 -2.57 12.36 -2.08
C THR A 109 -3.89 11.63 -2.21
N LYS A 110 -3.86 10.37 -2.67
CA LYS A 110 -5.04 9.54 -2.85
C LYS A 110 -4.73 8.07 -2.67
N TRP A 111 -5.56 7.37 -1.90
CA TRP A 111 -5.51 5.91 -1.74
C TRP A 111 -6.91 5.32 -1.93
N GLU A 112 -7.12 4.62 -3.04
CA GLU A 112 -8.39 3.95 -3.34
C GLU A 112 -8.21 2.43 -3.36
N VAL A 113 -9.22 1.74 -2.86
CA VAL A 113 -9.25 0.27 -2.78
C VAL A 113 -10.57 -0.22 -3.34
N HIS A 114 -10.48 -1.14 -4.30
CA HIS A 114 -11.62 -1.79 -4.93
C HIS A 114 -11.49 -3.31 -4.86
N LEU A 115 -12.60 -4.03 -5.05
CA LEU A 115 -12.66 -5.49 -5.16
C LEU A 115 -12.76 -5.94 -6.62
#